data_AF-A0AAE3DTZ4-F1
#
_entry.id   AF-A0AAE3DTZ4-F1
#
_cell.length_a   1.000
_cell.length_b   1.000
_cell.length_c   1.000
_cell.angle_alpha   90.00
_cell.angle_beta   90.00
_cell.angle_gamma   90.00
#
_symmetry.space_group_name_H-M   'P 1'
#
loop_
_entity.id
_entity.type
_entity.pdbx_description
1 polymer ?
#
loop_
_entity_poly.entity_id
_entity_poly.type
_entity_poly.pdbx_seq_one_letter_code
_entity_poly.pdbx_strand_id
1 'polypeptide(L)'
;MFDNVKSTLSKAIKSRILILILVLIVLAFILVQRLFQLQIINGESYQTDFTMQIKRTRELKSTRGNILDSDGNPLAYNRLSYSVTFADSGSYNSTKEQNLTLNSSMYGILKILEDNGDEVSTSSFAIGLDDNGSYYFTKSSFNLQRFKADIYGRLTIDDMSDEEKNATAEKMIEEMCAAKKFGLDLSSYDKADLEAYGLPDSFTKEEILKLAAMRSAVASNSYQKYVTSTLATDVSEKTMSLIMENKDLYPGVDIEEDSIRVYEDSKYFAPLIGYTGQISAEEMESLNADGGNYKNGDIVGKSGLEQHFEKELQGEKGSQTVYVDNMGKVVDEEAEVNPEAGSNIQLTINRDLQKTAYD
;
A
#
# COMPACT_ATOMS: atom_id res chain seq x y z
N MET A 1 -28.21 66.73 -29.95
CA MET A 1 -28.43 65.42 -29.29
C MET A 1 -27.37 65.12 -28.21
N PHE A 2 -26.09 65.46 -28.41
CA PHE A 2 -25.05 65.29 -27.39
C PHE A 2 -25.13 66.24 -26.18
N ASP A 3 -25.66 67.46 -26.33
CA ASP A 3 -25.78 68.40 -25.19
C ASP A 3 -26.92 68.07 -24.21
N ASN A 4 -27.97 67.41 -24.70
CA ASN A 4 -29.05 66.92 -23.85
C ASN A 4 -28.62 65.68 -23.05
N VAL A 5 -27.72 64.86 -23.60
CA VAL A 5 -27.08 63.77 -22.87
C VAL A 5 -26.10 64.34 -21.83
N LYS A 6 -25.35 65.39 -22.15
CA LYS A 6 -24.37 66.01 -21.24
C LYS A 6 -25.01 66.75 -20.06
N SER A 7 -26.15 67.41 -20.27
CA SER A 7 -26.88 68.15 -19.22
C SER A 7 -27.74 67.25 -18.33
N THR A 8 -28.27 66.15 -18.86
CA THR A 8 -28.89 65.09 -18.05
C THR A 8 -27.83 64.34 -17.25
N LEU A 9 -26.65 64.07 -17.82
CA LEU A 9 -25.49 63.56 -17.07
C LEU A 9 -25.10 64.51 -15.93
N SER A 10 -24.95 65.81 -16.18
CA SER A 10 -24.43 66.74 -15.15
C SER A 10 -25.41 67.03 -14.01
N LYS A 11 -26.73 67.01 -14.26
CA LYS A 11 -27.76 67.09 -13.21
C LYS A 11 -27.86 65.78 -12.42
N ALA A 12 -27.70 64.65 -13.08
CA ALA A 12 -27.79 63.36 -12.42
C ALA A 12 -26.51 63.07 -11.60
N ILE A 13 -25.33 63.56 -12.03
CA ILE A 13 -24.04 63.52 -11.29
C ILE A 13 -24.08 64.34 -9.97
N LYS A 14 -24.98 65.31 -9.81
CA LYS A 14 -25.18 66.02 -8.53
C LYS A 14 -26.01 65.25 -7.50
N SER A 15 -26.66 64.15 -7.91
CA SER A 15 -27.41 63.29 -7.00
C SER A 15 -26.48 62.26 -6.38
N ARG A 16 -26.35 62.27 -5.05
CA ARG A 16 -25.59 61.26 -4.29
C ARG A 16 -25.98 59.82 -4.67
N ILE A 17 -27.23 59.64 -5.10
CA ILE A 17 -27.78 58.35 -5.57
C ILE A 17 -27.13 57.90 -6.88
N LEU A 18 -26.86 58.78 -7.84
CA LEU A 18 -26.24 58.38 -9.11
C LEU A 18 -24.78 57.99 -8.92
N ILE A 19 -24.06 58.72 -8.07
CA ILE A 19 -22.67 58.37 -7.71
C ILE A 19 -22.65 56.98 -7.06
N LEU A 20 -23.61 56.69 -6.18
CA LEU A 20 -23.74 55.37 -5.55
C LEU A 20 -24.05 54.25 -6.56
N ILE A 21 -24.94 54.49 -7.52
CA ILE A 21 -25.24 53.55 -8.61
C ILE A 21 -24.00 53.30 -9.47
N LEU A 22 -23.24 54.35 -9.80
CA LEU A 22 -22.03 54.23 -10.62
C LEU A 22 -20.94 53.44 -9.89
N VAL A 23 -20.74 53.67 -8.59
CA VAL A 23 -19.83 52.86 -7.76
C VAL A 23 -20.27 51.40 -7.72
N LEU A 24 -21.58 51.14 -7.58
CA LEU A 24 -22.12 49.78 -7.55
C LEU A 24 -21.94 49.05 -8.89
N ILE A 25 -22.12 49.76 -10.02
CA ILE A 25 -21.84 49.22 -11.36
C ILE A 25 -20.35 48.88 -11.51
N VAL A 26 -19.45 49.76 -11.06
CA VAL A 26 -18.01 49.50 -11.11
C VAL A 26 -17.62 48.29 -10.25
N LEU A 27 -18.17 48.18 -9.03
CA LEU A 27 -17.94 47.00 -8.18
C LEU A 27 -18.50 45.71 -8.80
N ALA A 28 -19.71 45.76 -9.36
CA ALA A 28 -20.31 44.63 -10.07
C ALA A 28 -19.46 44.22 -11.28
N PHE A 29 -18.93 45.18 -12.03
CA PHE A 29 -18.03 44.91 -13.15
C PHE A 29 -16.73 44.24 -12.69
N ILE A 30 -16.12 44.70 -11.59
CA ILE A 30 -14.93 44.06 -10.99
C ILE A 30 -15.24 42.60 -10.59
N LEU A 31 -16.41 42.33 -10.00
CA LEU A 31 -16.82 40.98 -9.63
C LEU A 31 -17.06 40.09 -10.85
N VAL A 32 -17.72 40.61 -11.90
CA VAL A 32 -17.94 39.88 -13.16
C VAL A 32 -16.61 39.59 -13.86
N GLN A 33 -15.69 40.56 -13.91
CA GLN A 33 -14.35 40.36 -14.45
C GLN A 33 -13.58 39.29 -13.65
N ARG A 34 -13.71 39.31 -12.31
CA ARG A 34 -13.07 38.32 -11.44
C ARG A 34 -13.67 36.92 -11.65
N LEU A 35 -14.99 36.81 -11.79
CA LEU A 35 -15.65 35.54 -12.12
C LEU A 35 -15.23 35.03 -13.50
N PHE A 36 -15.17 35.91 -14.49
CA PHE A 36 -14.69 35.55 -15.84
C PHE A 36 -13.23 35.05 -15.80
N GLN A 37 -12.36 35.71 -15.04
CA GLN A 37 -10.99 35.23 -14.81
C GLN A 37 -10.97 33.85 -14.15
N LEU A 38 -11.77 33.62 -13.10
CA LEU A 38 -11.77 32.35 -12.38
C LEU A 38 -12.40 31.20 -13.17
N GLN A 39 -13.48 31.46 -13.92
CA GLN A 39 -14.25 30.42 -14.61
C GLN A 39 -13.78 30.16 -16.04
N ILE A 40 -13.38 31.20 -16.79
CA ILE A 40 -13.03 31.06 -18.21
C ILE A 40 -11.52 31.05 -18.43
N ILE A 41 -10.76 31.91 -17.74
CA ILE A 41 -9.30 31.96 -17.94
C ILE A 41 -8.60 30.86 -17.14
N ASN A 42 -8.97 30.69 -15.87
CA ASN A 42 -8.33 29.71 -14.98
C ASN A 42 -9.18 28.46 -14.73
N GLY A 43 -10.40 28.37 -15.29
CA GLY A 43 -11.32 27.27 -15.00
C GLY A 43 -10.75 25.90 -15.38
N GLU A 44 -10.14 25.82 -16.58
CA GLU A 44 -9.47 24.61 -17.06
C GLU A 44 -8.26 24.23 -16.19
N SER A 45 -7.47 25.22 -15.76
CA SER A 45 -6.37 25.01 -14.81
C SER A 45 -6.87 24.47 -13.48
N TYR A 46 -7.92 25.04 -12.89
CA TYR A 46 -8.47 24.58 -11.62
C TYR A 46 -9.10 23.19 -11.71
N GLN A 47 -9.76 22.86 -12.83
CA GLN A 47 -10.27 21.50 -13.06
C GLN A 47 -9.12 20.52 -13.26
N THR A 48 -8.05 20.90 -13.95
CA THR A 48 -6.86 20.06 -14.13
C THR A 48 -6.13 19.87 -12.82
N ASP A 49 -5.96 20.92 -12.00
CA ASP A 49 -5.35 20.85 -10.67
C ASP A 49 -6.17 19.98 -9.72
N PHE A 50 -7.50 20.09 -9.76
CA PHE A 50 -8.38 19.21 -9.01
C PHE A 50 -8.28 17.77 -9.50
N THR A 51 -8.32 17.55 -10.83
CA THR A 51 -8.17 16.23 -11.46
C THR A 51 -6.82 15.61 -11.12
N MET A 52 -5.72 16.37 -11.11
CA MET A 52 -4.40 15.88 -10.68
C MET A 52 -4.35 15.59 -9.17
N GLN A 53 -5.11 16.32 -8.35
CA GLN A 53 -5.23 16.03 -6.92
C GLN A 53 -5.98 14.73 -6.66
N ILE A 54 -7.00 14.40 -7.46
CA ILE A 54 -7.79 13.17 -7.30
C ILE A 54 -7.23 11.99 -8.12
N LYS A 55 -6.51 12.22 -9.22
CA LYS A 55 -5.94 11.16 -10.06
C LYS A 55 -4.70 10.56 -9.39
N ARG A 56 -4.70 9.25 -9.22
CA ARG A 56 -3.60 8.45 -8.70
C ARG A 56 -3.32 7.31 -9.66
N THR A 57 -2.05 6.99 -9.86
CA THR A 57 -1.65 5.83 -10.64
C THR A 57 -1.12 4.78 -9.67
N ARG A 58 -1.77 3.61 -9.63
CA ARG A 58 -1.22 2.42 -8.99
C ARG A 58 -0.52 1.56 -10.03
N GLU A 59 0.56 0.91 -9.62
CA GLU A 59 1.36 0.05 -10.48
C GLU A 59 0.82 -1.38 -10.40
N LEU A 60 0.74 -2.06 -11.54
CA LEU A 60 0.39 -3.48 -11.60
C LEU A 60 1.68 -4.29 -11.80
N LYS A 61 1.90 -5.29 -10.95
CA LYS A 61 3.07 -6.15 -11.04
C LYS A 61 3.07 -6.97 -12.33
N SER A 62 4.25 -7.19 -12.89
CA SER A 62 4.48 -8.08 -14.04
C SER A 62 5.08 -9.40 -13.60
N THR A 63 5.02 -10.41 -14.48
CA THR A 63 5.65 -11.71 -14.25
C THR A 63 6.99 -11.80 -14.97
N ARG A 64 7.96 -12.49 -14.36
CA ARG A 64 9.27 -12.74 -14.99
C ARG A 64 9.18 -13.82 -16.08
N GLY A 65 10.10 -13.80 -17.03
CA GLY A 65 10.30 -14.92 -17.95
C GLY A 65 10.80 -16.19 -17.24
N ASN A 66 10.50 -17.35 -17.80
CA ASN A 66 10.97 -18.64 -17.30
C ASN A 66 12.38 -18.95 -17.78
N ILE A 67 13.18 -19.64 -16.96
CA ILE A 67 14.47 -20.23 -17.34
C ILE A 67 14.24 -21.71 -17.60
N LEU A 68 14.56 -22.15 -18.80
CA LEU A 68 14.31 -23.50 -19.30
C LEU A 68 15.64 -24.21 -19.62
N ASP A 69 15.68 -25.53 -19.48
CA ASP A 69 16.78 -26.36 -19.95
C ASP A 69 16.80 -26.50 -21.48
N SER A 70 17.76 -27.27 -22.02
CA SER A 70 17.89 -27.52 -23.47
C SER A 70 16.64 -28.14 -24.10
N ASP A 71 15.88 -28.91 -23.33
CA ASP A 71 14.70 -29.66 -23.79
C ASP A 71 13.39 -28.89 -23.52
N GLY A 72 13.47 -27.70 -22.92
CA GLY A 72 12.33 -26.85 -22.59
C GLY A 72 11.71 -27.12 -21.21
N ASN A 73 12.33 -27.93 -20.35
CA ASN A 73 11.87 -28.15 -18.98
C ASN A 73 12.17 -26.92 -18.10
N PRO A 74 11.24 -26.48 -17.25
CA PRO A 74 11.46 -25.32 -16.39
C PRO A 74 12.48 -25.63 -15.30
N LEU A 75 13.44 -24.72 -15.15
CA LEU A 75 14.42 -24.69 -14.07
C LEU A 75 14.14 -23.53 -13.09
N ALA A 76 13.65 -22.40 -13.62
CA ALA A 76 13.07 -21.33 -12.82
C ALA A 76 11.79 -20.83 -13.49
N TYR A 77 10.70 -20.75 -12.75
CA TYR A 77 9.41 -20.31 -13.27
C TYR A 77 8.61 -19.59 -12.19
N ASN A 78 7.52 -18.93 -12.56
CA ASN A 78 6.63 -18.31 -11.60
C ASN A 78 5.40 -19.18 -11.36
N ARG A 79 5.08 -19.41 -10.09
CA ARG A 79 3.85 -20.07 -9.66
C ARG A 79 2.87 -18.99 -9.20
N LEU A 80 1.61 -19.11 -9.62
CA LEU A 80 0.52 -18.27 -9.12
C LEU A 80 0.46 -18.38 -7.60
N SER A 81 0.34 -17.24 -6.94
CA SER A 81 0.29 -17.12 -5.49
C SER A 81 -0.78 -16.09 -5.14
N TYR A 82 -1.55 -16.33 -4.08
CA TYR A 82 -2.57 -15.39 -3.64
C TYR A 82 -2.07 -14.66 -2.41
N SER A 83 -2.29 -13.34 -2.39
CA SER A 83 -1.97 -12.52 -1.23
C SER A 83 -3.25 -11.88 -0.70
N VAL A 84 -3.44 -11.96 0.62
CA VAL A 84 -4.53 -11.26 1.29
C VAL A 84 -4.06 -9.84 1.53
N THR A 85 -4.81 -8.87 1.03
CA THR A 85 -4.49 -7.45 1.22
C THR A 85 -5.62 -6.74 1.95
N PHE A 86 -5.29 -5.61 2.58
CA PHE A 86 -6.24 -4.86 3.37
C PHE A 86 -6.00 -3.36 3.26
N ALA A 87 -7.06 -2.60 3.04
CA ALA A 87 -7.06 -1.15 3.06
C ALA A 87 -8.11 -0.62 4.05
N ASP A 88 -7.71 0.32 4.92
CA ASP A 88 -8.67 1.02 5.79
C ASP A 88 -9.49 2.04 4.98
N SER A 89 -10.54 1.55 4.34
CA SER A 89 -11.48 2.32 3.51
C SER A 89 -12.74 2.76 4.27
N GLY A 90 -12.82 2.47 5.58
CA GLY A 90 -13.96 2.81 6.42
C GLY A 90 -14.03 4.29 6.80
N SER A 91 -15.25 4.76 7.04
CA SER A 91 -15.53 6.06 7.67
C SER A 91 -16.12 5.80 9.05
N TYR A 92 -15.43 6.25 10.09
CA TYR A 92 -15.78 5.95 11.48
C TYR A 92 -16.14 7.23 12.23
N ASN A 93 -17.11 7.16 13.12
CA ASN A 93 -17.51 8.29 13.96
C ASN A 93 -16.62 8.45 15.19
N SER A 94 -15.90 7.40 15.59
CA SER A 94 -15.00 7.41 16.74
C SER A 94 -13.83 6.45 16.59
N THR A 95 -12.74 6.69 17.34
CA THR A 95 -11.60 5.75 17.43
C THR A 95 -12.02 4.41 18.01
N LYS A 96 -13.02 4.38 18.90
CA LYS A 96 -13.58 3.14 19.46
C LYS A 96 -14.17 2.27 18.37
N GLU A 97 -15.06 2.86 17.54
CA GLU A 97 -15.70 2.21 16.41
C GLU A 97 -14.68 1.74 15.36
N GLN A 98 -13.69 2.59 15.06
CA GLN A 98 -12.60 2.23 14.14
C GLN A 98 -11.82 1.01 14.63
N ASN A 99 -11.39 1.00 15.90
CA ASN A 99 -10.63 -0.12 16.46
C ASN A 99 -11.46 -1.41 16.48
N LEU A 100 -12.72 -1.36 16.94
CA LEU A 100 -13.61 -2.53 16.94
C LEU A 100 -13.81 -3.09 15.53
N THR A 101 -14.09 -2.23 14.55
CA THR A 101 -14.32 -2.65 13.16
C THR A 101 -13.07 -3.30 12.57
N LEU A 102 -11.91 -2.64 12.69
CA LEU A 102 -10.67 -3.15 12.10
C LEU A 102 -10.17 -4.40 12.80
N ASN A 103 -10.27 -4.46 14.14
CA ASN A 103 -9.85 -5.63 14.91
C ASN A 103 -10.78 -6.83 14.64
N SER A 104 -12.09 -6.59 14.49
CA SER A 104 -13.07 -7.61 14.08
C SER A 104 -12.70 -8.22 12.72
N SER A 105 -12.51 -7.36 11.71
CA SER A 105 -12.15 -7.83 10.36
C SER A 105 -10.83 -8.59 10.35
N MET A 106 -9.80 -8.04 10.99
CA MET A 106 -8.48 -8.68 11.06
C MET A 106 -8.51 -9.99 11.84
N TYR A 107 -9.30 -10.07 12.91
CA TYR A 107 -9.45 -11.31 13.68
C TYR A 107 -10.19 -12.39 12.87
N GLY A 108 -11.25 -12.04 12.14
CA GLY A 108 -11.93 -12.96 11.23
C GLY A 108 -10.99 -13.50 10.14
N ILE A 109 -10.23 -12.61 9.50
CA ILE A 109 -9.21 -12.98 8.49
C ILE A 109 -8.14 -13.88 9.12
N LEU A 110 -7.64 -13.53 10.31
CA LEU A 110 -6.65 -14.32 11.04
C LEU A 110 -7.16 -15.76 11.28
N LYS A 111 -8.43 -15.92 11.68
CA LYS A 111 -9.00 -17.24 11.89
C LYS A 111 -9.13 -18.05 10.60
N ILE A 112 -9.54 -17.43 9.51
CA ILE A 112 -9.58 -18.09 8.20
C ILE A 112 -8.18 -18.56 7.79
N LEU A 113 -7.16 -17.74 8.01
CA LEU A 113 -5.77 -18.11 7.72
C LEU A 113 -5.33 -19.32 8.56
N GLU A 114 -5.47 -19.24 9.88
CA GLU A 114 -5.06 -20.29 10.82
C GLU A 114 -5.79 -21.62 10.57
N ASP A 115 -7.10 -21.57 10.32
CA ASP A 115 -7.93 -22.76 10.06
C ASP A 115 -7.55 -23.49 8.76
N ASN A 116 -6.90 -22.80 7.82
CA ASN A 116 -6.41 -23.38 6.57
C ASN A 116 -4.89 -23.64 6.56
N GLY A 117 -4.19 -23.37 7.68
CA GLY A 117 -2.75 -23.53 7.80
C GLY A 117 -1.94 -22.47 7.05
N ASP A 118 -2.56 -21.34 6.73
CA ASP A 118 -1.89 -20.18 6.13
C ASP A 118 -1.42 -19.22 7.25
N GLU A 119 -0.36 -18.45 6.96
CA GLU A 119 0.28 -17.57 7.95
C GLU A 119 0.15 -16.09 7.61
N VAL A 120 0.04 -15.27 8.66
CA VAL A 120 0.11 -13.81 8.54
C VAL A 120 1.54 -13.38 8.20
N SER A 121 1.67 -12.47 7.26
CA SER A 121 2.92 -11.81 6.89
C SER A 121 3.45 -10.96 8.06
N THR A 122 4.38 -11.52 8.83
CA THR A 122 5.05 -10.84 9.96
C THR A 122 6.49 -10.41 9.64
N SER A 123 6.95 -10.59 8.39
CA SER A 123 8.36 -10.37 8.00
C SER A 123 8.86 -8.93 8.19
N SER A 124 7.96 -7.95 8.06
CA SER A 124 8.19 -6.53 8.31
C SER A 124 8.00 -6.14 9.78
N PHE A 125 7.41 -7.02 10.60
CA PHE A 125 7.15 -6.77 12.00
C PHE A 125 8.37 -7.18 12.86
N ALA A 126 8.93 -6.24 13.61
CA ALA A 126 10.19 -6.46 14.31
C ALA A 126 10.05 -7.14 15.68
N ILE A 127 8.88 -7.70 16.00
CA ILE A 127 8.61 -8.40 17.27
C ILE A 127 8.19 -9.84 16.97
N GLY A 128 8.72 -10.78 17.73
CA GLY A 128 8.37 -12.20 17.72
C GLY A 128 7.94 -12.68 19.11
N LEU A 129 7.48 -13.93 19.18
CA LEU A 129 7.11 -14.60 20.42
C LEU A 129 8.03 -15.83 20.61
N ASP A 130 8.68 -15.94 21.76
CA ASP A 130 9.53 -17.10 22.07
C ASP A 130 8.72 -18.31 22.58
N ASP A 131 9.38 -19.47 22.70
CA ASP A 131 8.77 -20.70 23.21
C ASP A 131 8.20 -20.57 24.64
N ASN A 132 8.65 -19.55 25.39
CA ASN A 132 8.17 -19.25 26.74
C ASN A 132 6.99 -18.25 26.74
N GLY A 133 6.54 -17.80 25.57
CA GLY A 133 5.47 -16.81 25.43
C GLY A 133 5.88 -15.38 25.80
N SER A 134 7.17 -15.04 25.74
CA SER A 134 7.70 -13.68 25.93
C SER A 134 7.99 -13.01 24.59
N TYR A 135 7.79 -11.70 24.52
CA TYR A 135 8.01 -10.97 23.28
C TYR A 135 9.48 -10.62 23.14
N TYR A 136 10.02 -10.72 21.93
CA TYR A 136 11.42 -10.36 21.67
C TYR A 136 11.56 -9.64 20.34
N PHE A 137 12.65 -8.88 20.17
CA PHE A 137 12.92 -8.22 18.91
C PHE A 137 13.59 -9.15 17.90
N THR A 138 13.01 -9.26 16.70
CA THR A 138 13.54 -10.09 15.60
C THR A 138 14.56 -9.35 14.74
N LYS A 139 14.59 -8.02 14.83
CA LYS A 139 15.52 -7.13 14.11
C LYS A 139 16.43 -6.40 15.09
N SER A 140 17.55 -5.87 14.59
CA SER A 140 18.54 -5.13 15.39
C SER A 140 18.96 -3.81 14.72
N SER A 141 19.70 -2.99 15.48
CA SER A 141 20.34 -1.77 14.99
C SER A 141 19.35 -0.78 14.34
N PHE A 142 19.67 -0.27 13.14
CA PHE A 142 18.87 0.74 12.44
C PHE A 142 17.43 0.30 12.20
N ASN A 143 17.20 -0.95 11.77
CA ASN A 143 15.85 -1.45 11.45
C ASN A 143 14.95 -1.50 12.69
N LEU A 144 15.50 -1.92 13.84
CA LEU A 144 14.76 -1.91 15.09
C LEU A 144 14.43 -0.48 15.53
N GLN A 145 15.39 0.43 15.46
CA GLN A 145 15.17 1.83 15.84
C GLN A 145 14.17 2.51 14.90
N ARG A 146 14.18 2.19 13.61
CA ARG A 146 13.19 2.69 12.65
C ARG A 146 11.80 2.16 12.97
N PHE A 147 11.66 0.86 13.21
CA PHE A 147 10.41 0.25 13.62
C PHE A 147 9.84 0.90 14.91
N LYS A 148 10.68 1.13 15.92
CA LYS A 148 10.29 1.86 17.13
C LYS A 148 9.75 3.26 16.80
N ALA A 149 10.48 4.02 15.99
CA ALA A 149 10.07 5.36 15.58
C ALA A 149 8.70 5.34 14.89
N ASP A 150 8.47 4.41 13.97
CA ASP A 150 7.20 4.29 13.24
C ASP A 150 6.03 3.99 14.20
N ILE A 151 6.20 3.07 15.15
CA ILE A 151 5.18 2.72 16.15
C ILE A 151 4.86 3.90 17.09
N TYR A 152 5.89 4.63 17.55
CA TYR A 152 5.71 5.82 18.38
C TYR A 152 5.22 7.04 17.59
N GLY A 153 5.22 6.98 16.25
CA GLY A 153 4.79 8.07 15.37
C GLY A 153 5.82 9.18 15.23
N ARG A 154 7.11 8.84 15.26
CA ARG A 154 8.24 9.74 15.06
C ARG A 154 8.66 9.77 13.59
N LEU A 155 8.98 10.95 13.06
CA LEU A 155 9.42 11.10 11.67
C LEU A 155 10.81 10.51 11.46
N THR A 156 11.71 10.75 12.40
CA THR A 156 13.09 10.25 12.39
C THR A 156 13.42 9.49 13.67
N ILE A 157 14.50 8.71 13.64
CA ILE A 157 15.01 7.98 14.81
C ILE A 157 15.48 8.97 15.90
N ASP A 158 15.97 10.14 15.49
CA ASP A 158 16.50 11.15 16.40
C ASP A 158 15.41 11.84 17.22
N ASP A 159 14.18 11.88 16.70
CA ASP A 159 13.01 12.47 17.38
C ASP A 159 12.47 11.60 18.54
N MET A 160 12.98 10.37 18.70
CA MET A 160 12.58 9.48 19.80
C MET A 160 13.19 9.90 21.13
N SER A 161 12.41 9.79 22.20
CA SER A 161 12.92 9.93 23.57
C SER A 161 13.86 8.76 23.93
N ASP A 162 14.67 8.94 24.98
CA ASP A 162 15.54 7.86 25.47
C ASP A 162 14.73 6.65 25.97
N GLU A 163 13.53 6.88 26.49
CA GLU A 163 12.59 5.81 26.89
C GLU A 163 12.09 5.03 25.67
N GLU A 164 11.71 5.72 24.59
CA GLU A 164 11.26 5.10 23.33
C GLU A 164 12.38 4.29 22.68
N LYS A 165 13.61 4.83 22.65
CA LYS A 165 14.81 4.14 22.12
C LYS A 165 15.12 2.85 22.89
N ASN A 166 14.91 2.86 24.21
CA ASN A 166 15.19 1.74 25.11
C ASN A 166 13.97 0.84 25.40
N ALA A 167 12.82 1.09 24.78
CA ALA A 167 11.61 0.31 24.99
C ALA A 167 11.83 -1.20 24.74
N THR A 168 11.28 -2.05 25.61
CA THR A 168 11.27 -3.51 25.43
C THR A 168 10.19 -3.93 24.44
N ALA A 169 10.26 -5.16 23.94
CA ALA A 169 9.25 -5.71 23.04
C ALA A 169 7.87 -5.77 23.72
N GLU A 170 7.82 -6.15 25.01
CA GLU A 170 6.61 -6.11 25.83
C GLU A 170 6.02 -4.70 25.90
N LYS A 171 6.85 -3.70 26.18
CA LYS A 171 6.38 -2.32 26.29
C LYS A 171 5.82 -1.83 24.96
N MET A 172 6.45 -2.20 23.85
CA MET A 172 5.93 -1.85 22.52
C MET A 172 4.57 -2.48 22.23
N ILE A 173 4.39 -3.77 22.55
CA ILE A 173 3.09 -4.44 22.36
C ILE A 173 2.02 -3.80 23.26
N GLU A 174 2.35 -3.46 24.51
CA GLU A 174 1.44 -2.75 25.42
C GLU A 174 0.97 -1.40 24.81
N GLU A 175 1.91 -0.61 24.27
CA GLU A 175 1.58 0.68 23.62
C GLU A 175 0.71 0.49 22.37
N MET A 176 0.95 -0.57 21.58
CA MET A 176 0.10 -0.91 20.44
C MET A 176 -1.32 -1.31 20.87
N CYS A 177 -1.43 -2.08 21.95
CA CYS A 177 -2.72 -2.57 22.47
C CYS A 177 -3.60 -1.46 23.03
N ALA A 178 -3.00 -0.34 23.47
CA ALA A 178 -3.73 0.77 24.06
C ALA A 178 -4.84 1.31 23.13
N ALA A 179 -5.96 1.74 23.72
CA ALA A 179 -7.12 2.28 22.99
C ALA A 179 -6.80 3.50 22.09
N LYS A 180 -5.74 4.25 22.41
CA LYS A 180 -5.27 5.39 21.60
C LYS A 180 -4.50 4.97 20.34
N LYS A 181 -4.09 3.71 20.25
CA LYS A 181 -3.39 3.11 19.10
C LYS A 181 -4.31 2.08 18.46
N PHE A 182 -4.08 0.78 18.65
CA PHE A 182 -4.84 -0.26 17.95
C PHE A 182 -6.01 -0.83 18.75
N GLY A 183 -6.09 -0.57 20.06
CA GLY A 183 -7.22 -1.03 20.89
C GLY A 183 -7.35 -2.55 20.93
N LEU A 184 -6.21 -3.27 20.96
CA LEU A 184 -6.19 -4.74 21.07
C LEU A 184 -6.40 -5.22 22.52
N ASP A 185 -6.30 -4.32 23.51
CA ASP A 185 -6.74 -4.61 24.87
C ASP A 185 -8.27 -4.57 24.95
N LEU A 186 -8.88 -5.75 24.75
CA LEU A 186 -10.32 -5.94 24.75
C LEU A 186 -10.97 -5.70 26.13
N SER A 187 -10.20 -5.72 27.21
CA SER A 187 -10.72 -5.47 28.57
C SER A 187 -11.26 -4.05 28.75
N SER A 188 -10.89 -3.13 27.84
CA SER A 188 -11.38 -1.76 27.80
C SER A 188 -12.76 -1.59 27.14
N TYR A 189 -13.32 -2.65 26.55
CA TYR A 189 -14.59 -2.63 25.81
C TYR A 189 -15.73 -3.31 26.58
N ASP A 190 -16.96 -2.89 26.29
CA ASP A 190 -18.15 -3.51 26.85
C ASP A 190 -18.44 -4.85 26.16
N LYS A 191 -18.93 -5.84 26.91
CA LYS A 191 -19.26 -7.18 26.35
C LYS A 191 -20.24 -7.13 25.18
N ALA A 192 -21.21 -6.22 25.23
CA ALA A 192 -22.18 -6.04 24.14
C ALA A 192 -21.50 -5.57 22.84
N ASP A 193 -20.45 -4.76 22.93
CA ASP A 193 -19.67 -4.37 21.76
C ASP A 193 -18.87 -5.57 21.25
N LEU A 194 -18.20 -6.31 22.14
CA LEU A 194 -17.42 -7.49 21.73
C LEU A 194 -18.31 -8.53 21.02
N GLU A 195 -19.49 -8.81 21.54
CA GLU A 195 -20.48 -9.70 20.91
C GLU A 195 -20.97 -9.16 19.55
N ALA A 196 -21.26 -7.86 19.46
CA ALA A 196 -21.73 -7.24 18.22
C ALA A 196 -20.68 -7.29 17.09
N TYR A 197 -19.40 -7.22 17.45
CA TYR A 197 -18.26 -7.29 16.53
C TYR A 197 -17.64 -8.70 16.43
N GLY A 198 -18.25 -9.73 17.03
CA GLY A 198 -17.73 -11.10 16.96
C GLY A 198 -16.33 -11.29 17.55
N LEU A 199 -15.93 -10.44 18.49
CA LEU A 199 -14.63 -10.48 19.16
C LEU A 199 -14.68 -11.35 20.43
N PRO A 200 -13.58 -12.05 20.77
CA PRO A 200 -13.51 -12.83 22.01
C PRO A 200 -13.41 -11.92 23.24
N ASP A 201 -13.53 -12.49 24.44
CA ASP A 201 -13.31 -11.75 25.71
C ASP A 201 -11.85 -11.26 25.85
N SER A 202 -10.89 -11.98 25.25
CA SER A 202 -9.47 -11.62 25.23
C SER A 202 -8.74 -12.35 24.11
N PHE A 203 -7.70 -11.73 23.57
CA PHE A 203 -6.77 -12.38 22.64
C PHE A 203 -5.63 -13.08 23.40
N THR A 204 -5.15 -14.18 22.83
CA THR A 204 -3.88 -14.81 23.22
C THR A 204 -2.70 -13.92 22.84
N LYS A 205 -1.52 -14.14 23.44
CA LYS A 205 -0.30 -13.39 23.09
C LYS A 205 0.09 -13.55 21.62
N GLU A 206 -0.11 -14.73 21.06
CA GLU A 206 0.17 -14.99 19.65
C GLU A 206 -0.80 -14.22 18.73
N GLU A 207 -2.09 -14.21 19.07
CA GLU A 207 -3.08 -13.41 18.32
C GLU A 207 -2.79 -11.92 18.45
N ILE A 208 -2.41 -11.42 19.64
CA ILE A 208 -2.00 -10.03 19.83
C ILE A 208 -0.82 -9.69 18.93
N LEU A 209 0.18 -10.58 18.82
CA LEU A 209 1.32 -10.38 17.94
C LEU A 209 0.90 -10.25 16.48
N LYS A 210 0.09 -11.21 15.98
CA LYS A 210 -0.35 -11.25 14.59
C LYS A 210 -1.26 -10.06 14.26
N LEU A 211 -2.23 -9.74 15.12
CA LEU A 211 -3.11 -8.59 14.96
C LEU A 211 -2.32 -7.27 15.04
N ALA A 212 -1.35 -7.13 15.95
CA ALA A 212 -0.49 -5.96 16.00
C ALA A 212 0.35 -5.80 14.73
N ALA A 213 0.85 -6.90 14.15
CA ALA A 213 1.55 -6.88 12.86
C ALA A 213 0.62 -6.41 11.72
N MET A 214 -0.59 -6.97 11.62
CA MET A 214 -1.59 -6.58 10.62
C MET A 214 -1.99 -5.10 10.77
N ARG A 215 -2.27 -4.65 12.00
CA ARG A 215 -2.62 -3.26 12.31
C ARG A 215 -1.46 -2.31 11.98
N SER A 216 -0.24 -2.69 12.31
CA SER A 216 0.97 -1.91 11.98
C SER A 216 1.16 -1.80 10.47
N ALA A 217 0.99 -2.89 9.72
CA ALA A 217 1.13 -2.88 8.26
C ALA A 217 0.12 -1.95 7.59
N VAL A 218 -1.12 -1.90 8.08
CA VAL A 218 -2.15 -0.96 7.58
C VAL A 218 -1.87 0.46 8.05
N ALA A 219 -1.43 0.66 9.30
CA ALA A 219 -1.12 1.98 9.85
C ALA A 219 0.05 2.66 9.13
N SER A 220 1.06 1.91 8.66
CA SER A 220 2.18 2.45 7.87
C SER A 220 1.70 3.14 6.58
N ASN A 221 0.59 2.69 6.00
CA ASN A 221 0.00 3.26 4.78
C ASN A 221 -1.17 4.23 5.07
N SER A 222 -1.39 4.64 6.32
CA SER A 222 -2.58 5.44 6.71
C SER A 222 -2.69 6.80 6.02
N TYR A 223 -1.58 7.36 5.53
CA TYR A 223 -1.55 8.62 4.76
C TYR A 223 -2.04 8.45 3.32
N GLN A 224 -2.06 7.22 2.81
CA GLN A 224 -2.50 6.86 1.47
C GLN A 224 -3.50 5.71 1.58
N LYS A 225 -4.74 6.02 2.01
CA LYS A 225 -5.78 5.00 2.23
C LYS A 225 -6.14 4.14 1.00
N TYR A 226 -5.74 4.56 -0.21
CA TYR A 226 -5.87 3.78 -1.44
C TYR A 226 -4.79 2.70 -1.61
N VAL A 227 -3.72 2.72 -0.81
CA VAL A 227 -2.66 1.72 -0.83
C VAL A 227 -3.06 0.57 0.09
N THR A 228 -3.17 -0.62 -0.49
CA THR A 228 -3.43 -1.86 0.23
C THR A 228 -2.17 -2.32 0.96
N SER A 229 -2.34 -2.92 2.13
CA SER A 229 -1.26 -3.57 2.87
C SER A 229 -1.43 -5.09 2.78
N THR A 230 -0.37 -5.80 2.40
CA THR A 230 -0.37 -7.26 2.36
C THR A 230 -0.35 -7.83 3.78
N LEU A 231 -1.38 -8.59 4.13
CA LEU A 231 -1.55 -9.23 5.43
C LEU A 231 -1.06 -10.67 5.44
N ALA A 232 -1.14 -11.38 4.32
CA ALA A 232 -0.66 -12.75 4.15
C ALA A 232 -0.23 -12.95 2.69
N THR A 233 0.77 -13.79 2.47
CA THR A 233 1.30 -14.12 1.13
C THR A 233 1.28 -15.63 0.93
N ASP A 234 1.12 -16.09 -0.31
CA ASP A 234 1.06 -17.52 -0.66
C ASP A 234 -0.06 -18.30 0.04
N VAL A 235 -1.22 -17.66 0.17
CA VAL A 235 -2.36 -18.31 0.82
C VAL A 235 -2.96 -19.40 -0.07
N SER A 236 -3.49 -20.43 0.58
CA SER A 236 -4.20 -21.52 -0.09
C SER A 236 -5.42 -21.02 -0.90
N GLU A 237 -5.75 -21.74 -1.98
CA GLU A 237 -6.98 -21.49 -2.76
C GLU A 237 -8.25 -21.54 -1.88
N LYS A 238 -8.21 -22.34 -0.81
CA LYS A 238 -9.31 -22.43 0.15
C LYS A 238 -9.47 -21.13 0.96
N THR A 239 -8.38 -20.56 1.46
CA THR A 239 -8.39 -19.25 2.12
C THR A 239 -8.83 -18.15 1.18
N MET A 240 -8.28 -18.11 -0.04
CA MET A 240 -8.69 -17.18 -1.09
C MET A 240 -10.21 -17.22 -1.30
N SER A 241 -10.77 -18.42 -1.50
CA SER A 241 -12.20 -18.61 -1.75
C SER A 241 -13.05 -18.11 -0.57
N LEU A 242 -12.67 -18.46 0.67
CA LEU A 242 -13.39 -18.07 1.87
C LEU A 242 -13.36 -16.55 2.11
N ILE A 243 -12.22 -15.91 1.86
CA ILE A 243 -12.10 -14.45 1.98
C ILE A 243 -12.95 -13.77 0.91
N MET A 244 -12.93 -14.25 -0.34
CA MET A 244 -13.76 -13.68 -1.40
C MET A 244 -15.26 -13.85 -1.13
N GLU A 245 -15.68 -15.01 -0.60
CA GLU A 245 -17.09 -15.27 -0.22
C GLU A 245 -17.55 -14.36 0.93
N ASN A 246 -16.66 -14.07 1.88
CA ASN A 246 -16.95 -13.25 3.06
C ASN A 246 -16.45 -11.79 2.93
N LYS A 247 -16.15 -11.33 1.71
CA LYS A 247 -15.58 -9.98 1.47
C LYS A 247 -16.46 -8.86 2.05
N ASP A 248 -17.78 -9.03 2.02
CA ASP A 248 -18.74 -8.08 2.59
C ASP A 248 -18.67 -7.99 4.13
N LEU A 249 -18.23 -9.07 4.81
CA LEU A 249 -18.05 -9.09 6.27
C LEU A 249 -16.76 -8.40 6.71
N TYR A 250 -15.78 -8.28 5.81
CA TYR A 250 -14.47 -7.73 6.09
C TYR A 250 -14.18 -6.52 5.19
N PRO A 251 -14.85 -5.36 5.42
CA PRO A 251 -14.63 -4.18 4.59
C PRO A 251 -13.15 -3.81 4.51
N GLY A 252 -12.65 -3.67 3.28
CA GLY A 252 -11.27 -3.33 3.00
C GLY A 252 -10.37 -4.53 2.70
N VAL A 253 -10.81 -5.77 2.91
CA VAL A 253 -10.06 -6.95 2.47
C VAL A 253 -10.15 -7.14 0.96
N ASP A 254 -9.06 -7.57 0.34
CA ASP A 254 -9.07 -8.10 -1.02
C ASP A 254 -8.09 -9.25 -1.19
N ILE A 255 -8.19 -9.93 -2.32
CA ILE A 255 -7.20 -10.88 -2.80
C ILE A 255 -6.46 -10.26 -3.97
N GLU A 256 -5.13 -10.19 -3.86
CA GLU A 256 -4.26 -9.85 -4.97
C GLU A 256 -3.59 -11.11 -5.51
N GLU A 257 -3.60 -11.26 -6.83
CA GLU A 257 -2.82 -12.28 -7.52
C GLU A 257 -1.36 -11.81 -7.60
N ASP A 258 -0.46 -12.61 -7.05
CA ASP A 258 0.98 -12.42 -7.14
C ASP A 258 1.61 -13.69 -7.74
N SER A 259 2.93 -13.67 -7.89
CA SER A 259 3.67 -14.82 -8.38
C SER A 259 4.94 -15.05 -7.56
N ILE A 260 5.16 -16.31 -7.19
CA ILE A 260 6.38 -16.71 -6.47
C ILE A 260 7.33 -17.38 -7.44
N ARG A 261 8.59 -16.96 -7.40
CA ARG A 261 9.66 -17.56 -8.18
C ARG A 261 10.04 -18.92 -7.59
N VAL A 262 9.79 -19.98 -8.36
CA VAL A 262 10.11 -21.36 -8.00
C VAL A 262 11.37 -21.80 -8.75
N TYR A 263 12.32 -22.36 -8.01
CA TYR A 263 13.58 -22.92 -8.53
C TYR A 263 13.53 -24.44 -8.48
N GLU A 264 13.23 -25.07 -9.61
CA GLU A 264 13.16 -26.52 -9.72
C GLU A 264 14.55 -27.15 -9.60
N ASP A 265 14.65 -28.33 -8.96
CA ASP A 265 15.91 -29.06 -8.85
C ASP A 265 17.07 -28.21 -8.28
N SER A 266 16.76 -27.28 -7.37
CA SER A 266 17.68 -26.21 -6.95
C SER A 266 19.00 -26.73 -6.37
N LYS A 267 19.02 -27.95 -5.80
CA LYS A 267 20.26 -28.67 -5.39
C LYS A 267 21.33 -28.66 -6.49
N TYR A 268 20.91 -28.84 -7.75
CA TYR A 268 21.79 -29.05 -8.90
C TYR A 268 22.09 -27.75 -9.67
N PHE A 269 21.17 -26.78 -9.62
CA PHE A 269 21.23 -25.58 -10.47
C PHE A 269 21.37 -24.26 -9.71
N ALA A 270 21.21 -24.21 -8.38
CA ALA A 270 21.21 -22.95 -7.63
C ALA A 270 22.45 -22.08 -7.87
N PRO A 271 23.70 -22.60 -7.89
CA PRO A 271 24.87 -21.76 -8.17
C PRO A 271 24.89 -21.16 -9.57
N LEU A 272 24.26 -21.82 -10.54
CA LEU A 272 24.18 -21.37 -11.92
C LEU A 272 23.03 -20.38 -12.11
N ILE A 273 21.82 -20.76 -11.71
CA ILE A 273 20.61 -19.96 -11.90
C ILE A 273 20.65 -18.72 -11.02
N GLY A 274 21.09 -18.86 -9.77
CA GLY A 274 21.01 -17.81 -8.78
C GLY A 274 19.61 -17.67 -8.18
N TYR A 275 19.34 -16.50 -7.62
CA TYR A 275 18.10 -16.21 -6.90
C TYR A 275 17.66 -14.76 -7.14
N THR A 276 16.41 -14.45 -6.81
CA THR A 276 15.86 -13.10 -6.83
C THR A 276 15.73 -12.54 -5.41
N GLY A 277 15.67 -11.22 -5.28
CA GLY A 277 15.45 -10.55 -4.00
C GLY A 277 15.17 -9.06 -4.14
N GLN A 278 14.82 -8.41 -3.04
CA GLN A 278 14.53 -6.96 -3.02
C GLN A 278 15.73 -6.14 -3.50
N ILE A 279 15.48 -5.23 -4.43
CA ILE A 279 16.47 -4.34 -5.04
C ILE A 279 17.16 -3.46 -3.99
N SER A 280 18.48 -3.32 -4.10
CA SER A 280 19.26 -2.36 -3.30
C SER A 280 19.23 -0.97 -3.93
N ALA A 281 19.61 0.06 -3.17
CA ALA A 281 19.70 1.42 -3.70
C ALA A 281 20.70 1.51 -4.87
N GLU A 282 21.83 0.82 -4.76
CA GLU A 282 22.89 0.79 -5.76
C GLU A 282 22.45 0.06 -7.05
N GLU A 283 21.78 -1.09 -6.90
CA GLU A 283 21.23 -1.83 -8.04
C GLU A 283 20.15 -1.02 -8.77
N MET A 284 19.28 -0.34 -8.03
CA MET A 284 18.25 0.53 -8.59
C MET A 284 18.84 1.66 -9.40
N GLU A 285 19.87 2.33 -8.87
CA GLU A 285 20.57 3.40 -9.60
C GLU A 285 21.18 2.86 -10.89
N SER A 286 21.87 1.71 -10.83
CA SER A 286 22.50 1.10 -12.00
C SER A 286 21.48 0.63 -13.04
N LEU A 287 20.42 -0.04 -12.63
CA LEU A 287 19.41 -0.59 -13.54
C LEU A 287 18.54 0.51 -14.18
N ASN A 288 18.25 1.58 -13.43
CA ASN A 288 17.52 2.72 -13.95
C ASN A 288 18.38 3.61 -14.86
N ALA A 289 19.69 3.70 -14.61
CA ALA A 289 20.61 4.36 -15.53
C ALA A 289 20.64 3.69 -16.92
N ASP A 290 20.39 2.37 -16.95
CA ASP A 290 20.31 1.54 -18.15
C ASP A 290 18.92 1.54 -18.82
N GLY A 291 18.02 2.45 -18.39
CA GLY A 291 16.67 2.60 -18.94
C GLY A 291 15.59 1.75 -18.26
N GLY A 292 15.91 1.09 -17.15
CA GLY A 292 14.94 0.42 -16.30
C GLY A 292 14.01 1.39 -15.56
N ASN A 293 12.90 0.86 -15.04
CA ASN A 293 11.93 1.60 -14.22
C ASN A 293 11.69 0.86 -12.89
N TYR A 294 12.78 0.62 -12.17
CA TYR A 294 12.79 -0.05 -10.88
C TYR A 294 12.53 0.95 -9.75
N LYS A 295 11.77 0.51 -8.75
CA LYS A 295 11.38 1.24 -7.56
C LYS A 295 11.80 0.47 -6.32
N ASN A 296 11.83 1.17 -5.19
CA ASN A 296 12.13 0.55 -3.91
C ASN A 296 11.12 -0.57 -3.61
N GLY A 297 11.61 -1.73 -3.18
CA GLY A 297 10.81 -2.92 -2.92
C GLY A 297 10.64 -3.87 -4.12
N ASP A 298 11.07 -3.48 -5.32
CA ASP A 298 11.05 -4.38 -6.47
C ASP A 298 11.94 -5.60 -6.29
N ILE A 299 11.54 -6.72 -6.88
CA ILE A 299 12.33 -7.95 -6.89
C ILE A 299 13.20 -7.96 -8.15
N VAL A 300 14.51 -8.15 -7.98
CA VAL A 300 15.51 -8.24 -9.06
C VAL A 300 16.35 -9.52 -8.94
N GLY A 301 16.94 -9.96 -10.04
CA GLY A 301 17.94 -11.05 -10.05
C GLY A 301 19.21 -10.65 -9.30
N LYS A 302 19.57 -11.43 -8.27
CA LYS A 302 20.70 -11.13 -7.37
C LYS A 302 22.00 -11.81 -7.74
N SER A 303 21.92 -12.94 -8.42
CA SER A 303 23.09 -13.70 -8.83
C SER A 303 22.79 -14.59 -10.03
N GLY A 304 23.84 -15.18 -10.61
CA GLY A 304 23.70 -16.21 -11.63
C GLY A 304 23.00 -15.71 -12.89
N LEU A 305 22.24 -16.61 -13.53
CA LEU A 305 21.43 -16.32 -14.71
C LEU A 305 20.32 -15.31 -14.43
N GLU A 306 19.73 -15.32 -13.24
CA GLU A 306 18.69 -14.35 -12.85
C GLU A 306 19.22 -12.91 -12.95
N GLN A 307 20.43 -12.66 -12.45
CA GLN A 307 21.07 -11.33 -12.56
C GLN A 307 21.57 -11.04 -13.98
N HIS A 308 22.17 -12.04 -14.64
CA HIS A 308 22.77 -11.84 -15.95
C HIS A 308 21.74 -11.50 -17.04
N PHE A 309 20.59 -12.17 -16.99
CA PHE A 309 19.48 -11.98 -17.94
C PHE A 309 18.36 -11.13 -17.34
N GLU A 310 18.67 -10.23 -16.40
CA GLU A 310 17.68 -9.39 -15.71
C GLU A 310 16.79 -8.61 -16.71
N LYS A 311 17.39 -8.06 -17.78
CA LYS A 311 16.67 -7.25 -18.76
C LYS A 311 15.68 -8.06 -19.59
N GLU A 312 16.02 -9.30 -19.90
CA GLU A 312 15.17 -10.21 -20.65
C GLU A 312 14.12 -10.86 -19.76
N LEU A 313 14.50 -11.25 -18.54
CA LEU A 313 13.62 -11.94 -17.61
C LEU A 313 12.63 -11.00 -16.95
N GLN A 314 12.96 -9.73 -16.69
CA GLN A 314 12.05 -8.79 -16.07
C GLN A 314 10.90 -8.42 -17.03
N GLY A 315 9.66 -8.60 -16.58
CA GLY A 315 8.48 -8.16 -17.34
C GLY A 315 8.22 -6.65 -17.19
N GLU A 316 7.49 -6.07 -18.14
CA GLU A 316 7.08 -4.67 -18.09
C GLU A 316 5.86 -4.49 -17.18
N LYS A 317 5.99 -3.60 -16.20
CA LYS A 317 4.92 -3.32 -15.23
C LYS A 317 3.74 -2.62 -15.90
N GLY A 318 2.55 -3.04 -15.52
CA GLY A 318 1.32 -2.37 -15.90
C GLY A 318 1.05 -1.15 -15.02
N SER A 319 0.00 -0.42 -15.34
CA SER A 319 -0.44 0.71 -14.51
C SER A 319 -1.94 0.87 -14.59
N GLN A 320 -2.54 1.28 -13.47
CA GLN A 320 -3.97 1.59 -13.41
C GLN A 320 -4.17 2.98 -12.83
N THR A 321 -4.96 3.78 -13.53
CA THR A 321 -5.34 5.12 -13.12
C THR A 321 -6.66 5.08 -12.36
N VAL A 322 -6.63 5.53 -11.11
CA VAL A 322 -7.78 5.61 -10.21
C VAL A 322 -8.02 7.06 -9.77
N TYR A 323 -9.28 7.43 -9.59
CA TYR A 323 -9.67 8.70 -8.98
C TYR A 323 -9.95 8.48 -7.49
N VAL A 324 -9.35 9.29 -6.62
CA VAL A 324 -9.53 9.23 -5.18
C VAL A 324 -10.20 10.48 -4.63
N ASP A 325 -11.00 10.34 -3.57
CA ASP A 325 -11.57 11.48 -2.87
C ASP A 325 -10.53 12.17 -1.94
N ASN A 326 -10.96 13.19 -1.21
CA ASN A 326 -10.14 13.92 -0.25
C ASN A 326 -9.68 13.07 0.96
N MET A 327 -10.26 11.89 1.15
CA MET A 327 -9.87 10.90 2.16
C MET A 327 -8.97 9.82 1.57
N GLY A 328 -8.69 9.86 0.26
CA GLY A 328 -7.87 8.89 -0.45
C GLY A 328 -8.61 7.61 -0.82
N LYS A 329 -9.94 7.59 -0.83
CA LYS A 329 -10.74 6.42 -1.25
C LYS A 329 -10.96 6.45 -2.76
N VAL A 330 -10.83 5.30 -3.43
CA VAL A 330 -11.11 5.17 -4.87
C VAL A 330 -12.61 5.39 -5.15
N VAL A 331 -12.90 6.32 -6.06
CA VAL A 331 -14.23 6.72 -6.51
C VAL A 331 -14.51 6.21 -7.93
N ASP A 332 -13.50 6.14 -8.78
CA ASP A 332 -13.64 5.74 -10.18
C ASP A 332 -12.32 5.21 -10.76
N GLU A 333 -12.39 4.42 -11.83
CA GLU A 333 -11.24 3.85 -12.53
C GLU A 333 -11.27 4.27 -14.01
N GLU A 334 -10.17 4.83 -14.53
CA GLU A 334 -10.17 5.42 -15.88
C GLU A 334 -9.56 4.49 -16.92
N ALA A 335 -8.30 4.11 -16.70
CA ALA A 335 -7.47 3.44 -17.71
C ALA A 335 -6.51 2.46 -17.06
N GLU A 336 -6.39 1.30 -17.68
CA GLU A 336 -5.48 0.23 -17.30
C GLU A 336 -4.56 -0.08 -18.47
N VAL A 337 -3.26 -0.16 -18.16
CA VAL A 337 -2.23 -0.72 -19.03
C VAL A 337 -1.87 -2.07 -18.43
N ASN A 338 -2.17 -3.14 -19.17
CA ASN A 338 -1.87 -4.49 -18.72
C ASN A 338 -0.35 -4.70 -18.59
N PRO A 339 0.12 -5.40 -17.55
CA PRO A 339 1.53 -5.79 -17.46
C PRO A 339 1.90 -6.79 -18.55
N GLU A 340 3.14 -6.74 -19.02
CA GLU A 340 3.70 -7.71 -19.97
C GLU A 340 4.70 -8.64 -19.27
N ALA A 341 4.62 -9.93 -19.58
CA ALA A 341 5.54 -10.92 -19.02
C ALA A 341 6.94 -10.81 -19.66
N GLY A 342 7.97 -11.06 -18.86
CA GLY A 342 9.34 -11.13 -19.35
C GLY A 342 9.58 -12.30 -20.33
N SER A 343 10.67 -12.22 -21.08
CA SER A 343 11.06 -13.21 -22.07
C SER A 343 11.63 -14.48 -21.43
N ASN A 344 11.23 -15.64 -21.95
CA ASN A 344 11.79 -16.91 -21.52
C ASN A 344 13.22 -17.09 -22.04
N ILE A 345 14.09 -17.66 -21.21
CA ILE A 345 15.46 -18.00 -21.56
C ILE A 345 15.59 -19.52 -21.65
N GLN A 346 16.06 -20.01 -22.80
CA GLN A 346 16.35 -21.43 -22.99
C GLN A 346 17.86 -21.65 -22.94
N LEU A 347 18.31 -22.51 -22.03
CA LEU A 347 19.71 -22.84 -21.84
C LEU A 347 20.15 -23.95 -22.79
N THR A 348 21.45 -24.07 -23.00
CA THR A 348 22.05 -25.21 -23.72
C THR A 348 22.33 -26.41 -22.80
N ILE A 349 22.05 -26.28 -21.50
CA ILE A 349 22.30 -27.30 -20.50
C ILE A 349 21.15 -28.30 -20.48
N ASN A 350 21.47 -29.58 -20.54
CA ASN A 350 20.52 -30.65 -20.34
C ASN A 350 20.40 -30.97 -18.84
N ARG A 351 19.16 -30.96 -18.32
CA ARG A 351 18.90 -31.10 -16.89
C ARG A 351 19.34 -32.45 -16.33
N ASP A 352 19.07 -33.54 -17.04
CA ASP A 352 19.35 -34.89 -16.56
C ASP A 352 20.85 -35.21 -16.59
N LEU A 353 21.57 -34.70 -17.60
CA LEU A 353 23.03 -34.77 -17.65
C LEU A 353 23.66 -33.98 -16.50
N GLN A 354 23.15 -32.79 -16.19
CA GLN A 354 23.66 -31.98 -15.08
C GLN A 354 23.45 -32.66 -13.72
N LYS A 355 22.28 -33.26 -13.49
CA LYS A 355 21.99 -34.05 -12.28
C LYS A 355 22.98 -35.22 -12.15
N THR A 356 23.17 -35.96 -13.23
CA THR A 356 24.09 -37.12 -13.27
C THR A 356 25.55 -36.72 -13.07
N ALA A 357 25.96 -35.54 -13.53
CA ALA A 357 27.33 -35.06 -13.36
C ALA A 357 27.61 -34.50 -11.95
N TYR A 358 26.55 -34.07 -11.24
CA TYR A 358 26.65 -33.52 -9.89
C TYR A 358 26.72 -34.62 -8.83
N ASP A 359 25.90 -35.66 -8.98
CA ASP A 359 25.90 -36.85 -8.11
C ASP A 359 27.14 -37.73 -8.38
#